data_AF-A0A9D1DAT1-F1
#
_entry.id   AF-A0A9D1DAT1-F1
#
_cell.length_a   1.000
_cell.length_b   1.000
_cell.length_c   1.000
_cell.angle_alpha   90.00
_cell.angle_beta   90.00
_cell.angle_gamma   90.00
#
_symmetry.space_group_name_H-M   'P 1'
#
loop_
_entity.id
_entity.type
_entity.pdbx_description
1 polymer ?
#
loop_
_entity_poly.entity_id
_entity_poly.type
_entity_poly.pdbx_seq_one_letter_code
_entity_poly.pdbx_strand_id
1 'polypeptide(L)'
;MNRWTDWAKKLKKEQVLILLLAGVLLLVISIPTEQDAGAGETENTIQETVQEKTDREILEERLTKALSQVEGVGKTEVMITLKSDGRRIVEKDTERSEGRDESGQEGTASVNTTAEERESTVYASDGQGGEVPYVTETLEPEIAGVLIVAQGGGDMALVQEITEAVMALFGVEAHKIKVMKME
;
A
#
# COMPACT_ATOMS: atom_id res chain seq x y z
N MET A 1 -20.81 43.12 -35.36
CA MET A 1 -20.54 41.73 -34.94
C MET A 1 -21.83 41.20 -34.32
N ASN A 2 -22.62 40.40 -35.05
CA ASN A 2 -23.68 39.49 -34.57
C ASN A 2 -24.51 39.00 -35.77
N ARG A 3 -23.82 38.40 -36.75
CA ARG A 3 -24.48 37.78 -37.93
C ARG A 3 -25.10 36.41 -37.60
N TRP A 4 -25.01 35.99 -36.33
CA TRP A 4 -25.47 34.69 -35.87
C TRP A 4 -26.90 34.70 -35.28
N THR A 5 -27.65 35.80 -35.35
CA THR A 5 -29.09 35.82 -35.00
C THR A 5 -30.00 35.85 -36.21
N ASP A 6 -29.47 36.10 -37.41
CA ASP A 6 -30.27 36.18 -38.64
C ASP A 6 -30.66 34.80 -39.20
N TRP A 7 -29.84 33.77 -38.96
CA TRP A 7 -30.18 32.38 -39.32
C TRP A 7 -31.33 31.81 -38.46
N ALA A 8 -31.47 32.27 -37.21
CA ALA A 8 -32.48 31.79 -36.26
C ALA A 8 -33.90 32.23 -36.64
N LYS A 9 -34.05 33.32 -37.38
CA LYS A 9 -35.36 33.81 -37.88
C LYS A 9 -35.89 33.04 -39.10
N LYS A 10 -35.06 32.22 -39.76
CA LYS A 10 -35.46 31.41 -40.93
C LYS A 10 -35.94 30.00 -40.57
N LEU A 11 -35.86 29.59 -39.31
CA LEU A 11 -36.27 28.28 -38.85
C LEU A 11 -37.76 28.30 -38.48
N LYS A 12 -38.51 27.33 -38.99
CA LYS A 12 -39.92 27.15 -38.62
C LYS A 12 -40.02 26.87 -37.12
N LYS A 13 -41.11 27.28 -36.46
CA LYS A 13 -41.32 27.11 -35.00
C LYS A 13 -41.08 25.67 -34.54
N GLU A 14 -41.39 24.69 -35.40
CA GLU A 14 -41.14 23.26 -35.18
C GLU A 14 -39.64 22.91 -35.08
N GLN A 15 -38.78 23.53 -35.88
CA GLN A 15 -37.34 23.27 -35.87
C GLN A 15 -36.64 23.91 -34.67
N VAL A 16 -37.13 25.07 -34.23
CA VAL A 16 -36.64 25.72 -32.99
C VAL A 16 -37.05 24.88 -31.77
N LEU A 17 -38.24 24.29 -31.79
CA LEU A 17 -38.69 23.37 -30.74
C LEU A 17 -37.79 22.12 -30.65
N ILE A 18 -37.42 21.53 -31.80
CA ILE A 18 -36.50 20.39 -31.86
C ILE A 18 -35.11 20.74 -31.34
N LEU A 19 -34.59 21.92 -31.70
CA LEU A 19 -33.26 22.36 -31.27
C LEU A 19 -33.21 22.65 -29.76
N LEU A 20 -34.29 23.21 -29.20
CA LEU A 20 -34.45 23.40 -27.76
C LEU A 20 -34.53 22.05 -27.03
N LEU A 21 -35.31 21.11 -27.56
CA LEU A 21 -35.49 19.78 -26.96
C LEU A 21 -34.20 18.95 -27.01
N ALA A 22 -33.43 19.04 -28.10
CA ALA A 22 -32.09 18.46 -28.20
C ALA A 22 -31.07 19.13 -27.27
N GLY A 23 -31.18 20.44 -27.05
CA GLY A 23 -30.34 21.16 -26.08
C GLY A 23 -30.61 20.76 -24.64
N VAL A 24 -31.89 20.57 -24.26
CA VAL A 24 -32.27 20.06 -22.94
C VAL A 24 -31.79 18.61 -22.77
N LEU A 25 -31.94 17.77 -23.80
CA LEU A 25 -31.43 16.41 -23.78
C LEU A 25 -29.91 16.37 -23.51
N LEU A 26 -29.13 17.19 -24.22
CA LEU A 26 -27.68 17.30 -24.01
C LEU A 26 -27.31 17.80 -22.61
N LEU A 27 -28.11 18.68 -22.02
CA LEU A 27 -27.88 19.18 -20.66
C LEU A 27 -28.08 18.06 -19.63
N VAL A 28 -29.03 17.14 -19.84
CA VAL A 28 -29.27 15.98 -18.95
C VAL A 28 -28.08 15.00 -18.97
N ILE A 29 -27.50 14.71 -20.13
CA ILE A 29 -26.30 13.83 -20.26
C ILE A 29 -25.02 14.51 -19.76
N SER A 30 -25.00 15.84 -19.70
CA SER A 30 -23.83 16.61 -19.24
C SER A 30 -23.76 16.73 -17.71
N ILE A 31 -24.77 16.28 -16.97
CA ILE A 31 -24.69 16.18 -15.52
C ILE A 31 -23.91 14.89 -15.21
N PRO A 32 -22.76 14.95 -14.51
CA PRO A 32 -22.07 13.75 -14.07
C PRO A 32 -22.94 13.09 -12.99
N THR A 33 -23.66 12.04 -13.38
CA THR A 33 -24.46 11.23 -12.47
C THR A 33 -23.62 10.02 -12.06
N GLU A 34 -23.12 10.05 -10.82
CA GLU A 34 -22.71 8.84 -10.09
C GLU A 34 -23.97 7.99 -9.84
N GLN A 35 -24.39 7.21 -10.83
CA GLN A 35 -25.29 6.08 -10.59
C GLN A 35 -25.29 5.11 -11.78
N ASP A 36 -24.78 3.93 -11.46
CA ASP A 36 -24.68 2.73 -12.28
C ASP A 36 -26.07 2.15 -12.54
N ALA A 37 -26.46 2.03 -13.82
CA ALA A 37 -27.52 1.12 -14.29
C ALA A 37 -27.54 0.99 -15.83
N GLY A 38 -26.70 0.08 -16.36
CA GLY A 38 -27.18 -1.00 -17.22
C GLY A 38 -27.00 -0.93 -18.75
N ALA A 39 -26.15 -1.85 -19.23
CA ALA A 39 -26.26 -2.61 -20.49
C ALA A 39 -25.89 -1.93 -21.82
N GLY A 40 -24.60 -2.00 -22.15
CA GLY A 40 -24.08 -2.02 -23.51
C GLY A 40 -22.76 -2.78 -23.51
N GLU A 41 -22.75 -3.97 -24.11
CA GLU A 41 -21.57 -4.82 -24.28
C GLU A 41 -20.47 -4.04 -25.00
N THR A 42 -19.44 -3.63 -24.26
CA THR A 42 -18.15 -3.25 -24.80
C THR A 42 -17.13 -3.69 -23.76
N GLU A 43 -16.17 -4.48 -24.22
CA GLU A 43 -15.10 -5.08 -23.43
C GLU A 43 -14.53 -4.09 -22.42
N ASN A 44 -14.94 -4.25 -21.17
CA ASN A 44 -14.29 -3.61 -20.04
C ASN A 44 -12.94 -4.32 -19.89
N THR A 45 -11.95 -3.80 -20.62
CA THR A 45 -10.59 -3.81 -20.13
C THR A 45 -10.65 -3.09 -18.79
N ILE A 46 -10.77 -3.87 -17.73
CA ILE A 46 -10.44 -3.43 -16.37
C ILE A 46 -8.95 -3.11 -16.44
N GLN A 47 -8.64 -1.90 -16.92
CA GLN A 47 -7.46 -1.21 -16.43
C GLN A 47 -7.79 -0.85 -14.99
N GLU A 48 -7.72 -1.86 -14.11
CA GLU A 48 -7.16 -1.63 -12.80
C GLU A 48 -5.83 -0.95 -13.10
N THR A 49 -5.85 0.38 -13.03
CA THR A 49 -4.65 1.09 -12.67
C THR A 49 -4.34 0.53 -11.28
N VAL A 50 -3.56 -0.55 -11.24
CA VAL A 50 -2.89 -1.02 -10.03
C VAL A 50 -1.92 0.11 -9.72
N GLN A 51 -2.47 1.17 -9.13
CA GLN A 51 -1.71 2.12 -8.36
C GLN A 51 -1.05 1.23 -7.33
N GLU A 52 0.25 0.99 -7.48
CA GLU A 52 1.02 0.16 -6.55
C GLU A 52 0.83 0.77 -5.17
N LYS A 53 -0.13 0.21 -4.42
CA LYS A 53 -0.40 0.60 -3.05
C LYS A 53 0.83 0.16 -2.27
N THR A 54 1.38 1.10 -1.51
CA THR A 54 2.46 0.78 -0.58
C THR A 54 1.96 -0.22 0.46
N ASP A 55 2.84 -1.07 1.00
CA ASP A 55 2.47 -2.05 2.03
C ASP A 55 1.72 -1.39 3.20
N ARG A 56 2.09 -0.15 3.56
CA ARG A 56 1.40 0.69 4.53
C ARG A 56 -0.08 0.89 4.20
N GLU A 57 -0.40 1.28 2.97
CA GLU A 57 -1.78 1.56 2.54
C GLU A 57 -2.63 0.28 2.54
N ILE A 58 -2.04 -0.85 2.19
CA ILE A 58 -2.70 -2.17 2.26
C ILE A 58 -3.03 -2.52 3.72
N LEU A 59 -2.10 -2.28 4.65
CA LEU A 59 -2.33 -2.53 6.08
C LEU A 59 -3.42 -1.60 6.65
N GLU A 60 -3.39 -0.32 6.30
CA GLU A 60 -4.41 0.67 6.71
C GLU A 60 -5.80 0.29 6.20
N GLU A 61 -5.91 -0.11 4.93
CA GLU A 61 -7.18 -0.52 4.32
C GLU A 61 -7.72 -1.81 4.96
N ARG A 62 -6.86 -2.80 5.18
CA ARG A 62 -7.25 -4.07 5.83
C ARG A 62 -7.73 -3.84 7.25
N LEU A 63 -7.02 -3.02 8.03
CA LEU A 63 -7.42 -2.70 9.40
C LEU A 63 -8.73 -1.89 9.42
N THR A 64 -8.87 -0.89 8.54
CA THR A 64 -10.10 -0.11 8.40
C THR A 64 -11.29 -1.01 8.09
N LYS A 65 -11.14 -1.91 7.12
CA LYS A 65 -12.17 -2.87 6.72
C LYS A 65 -12.54 -3.81 7.85
N ALA A 66 -11.58 -4.34 8.59
CA ALA A 66 -11.83 -5.20 9.73
C ALA A 66 -12.60 -4.48 10.84
N LEU A 67 -12.17 -3.26 11.21
CA LEU A 67 -12.81 -2.47 12.27
C LEU A 67 -14.22 -2.02 11.88
N SER A 68 -14.48 -1.75 10.59
CA SER A 68 -15.82 -1.35 10.12
C SER A 68 -16.89 -2.44 10.26
N GLN A 69 -16.48 -3.70 10.44
CA GLN A 69 -17.39 -4.84 10.63
C GLN A 69 -17.74 -5.07 12.10
N VAL A 70 -17.08 -4.38 13.02
CA VAL A 70 -17.32 -4.50 14.46
C VAL A 70 -18.53 -3.66 14.85
N GLU A 71 -19.41 -4.24 15.67
CA GLU A 71 -20.61 -3.57 16.15
C GLU A 71 -20.26 -2.29 16.92
N GLY A 72 -21.00 -1.20 16.67
CA GLY A 72 -20.80 0.07 17.36
C GLY A 72 -19.65 0.94 16.85
N VAL A 73 -18.72 0.42 16.04
CA VAL A 73 -17.55 1.18 15.55
C VAL A 73 -17.95 2.23 14.48
N GLY A 74 -18.86 1.86 13.58
CA GLY A 74 -19.34 2.72 12.50
C GLY A 74 -18.26 2.99 11.45
N LYS A 75 -18.24 4.20 10.90
CA LYS A 75 -17.19 4.62 9.95
C LYS A 75 -15.84 4.76 10.67
N THR A 76 -14.80 4.28 10.00
CA THR A 76 -13.42 4.29 10.50
C THR A 76 -12.44 4.83 9.48
N GLU A 77 -11.41 5.49 9.97
CA GLU A 77 -10.21 5.85 9.21
C GLU A 77 -9.00 5.50 10.07
N VAL A 78 -8.00 4.87 9.44
CA VAL A 78 -6.81 4.36 10.12
C VAL A 78 -5.57 4.91 9.45
N MET A 79 -4.64 5.40 10.25
CA MET A 79 -3.31 5.81 9.82
C MET A 79 -2.26 5.04 10.61
N ILE A 80 -1.31 4.44 9.89
CA ILE A 80 -0.22 3.63 10.44
C ILE A 80 1.10 4.32 10.10
N THR A 81 1.93 4.52 11.13
CA THR A 81 3.30 4.98 10.94
C THR A 81 4.25 3.81 11.10
N LEU A 82 5.12 3.60 10.12
CA LEU A 82 6.15 2.56 10.15
C LEU A 82 7.47 3.13 10.69
N LYS A 83 8.18 2.35 11.50
CA LYS A 83 9.53 2.64 12.01
C LYS A 83 10.62 2.22 11.02
N SER A 84 10.34 1.19 10.23
CA SER A 84 11.19 0.69 9.15
C SER A 84 10.30 0.13 8.04
N ASP A 85 10.76 0.29 6.81
CA ASP A 85 10.19 -0.22 5.56
C ASP A 85 10.37 -1.75 5.34
N GLY A 86 10.71 -2.49 6.40
CA GLY A 86 11.10 -3.90 6.30
C GLY A 86 12.53 -4.05 5.76
N ARG A 87 13.09 -5.26 5.86
CA ARG A 87 14.44 -5.54 5.35
C ARG A 87 14.49 -6.89 4.66
N ARG A 88 15.17 -6.94 3.52
CA ARG A 88 15.45 -8.19 2.79
C ARG A 88 16.86 -8.62 3.12
N ILE A 89 16.99 -9.81 3.70
CA ILE A 89 18.29 -10.41 4.02
C ILE A 89 18.70 -11.26 2.82
N VAL A 90 19.90 -11.00 2.32
CA VAL A 90 20.48 -11.70 1.19
C VAL A 90 21.40 -12.81 1.68
N GLU A 91 21.46 -13.90 0.92
CA GLU A 91 22.34 -15.02 1.20
C GLU A 91 23.80 -14.58 1.03
N LYS A 92 24.62 -14.93 2.02
CA LYS A 92 26.06 -14.68 2.00
C LYS A 92 26.79 -16.02 2.04
N ASP A 93 27.69 -16.21 1.09
CA ASP A 93 28.69 -17.27 1.14
C ASP A 93 29.84 -16.82 2.06
N THR A 94 30.33 -17.72 2.91
CA THR A 94 31.40 -17.44 3.88
C THR A 94 32.55 -18.40 3.66
N GLU A 95 33.64 -17.89 3.12
CA GLU A 95 34.88 -18.64 2.99
C GLU A 95 35.75 -18.41 4.23
N ARG A 96 35.91 -19.46 5.04
CA ARG A 96 36.82 -19.47 6.19
C ARG A 96 38.11 -20.17 5.81
N SER A 97 39.24 -19.46 5.87
CA SER A 97 40.57 -20.03 5.67
C SER A 97 41.34 -20.02 6.98
N GLU A 98 41.81 -21.18 7.43
CA GLU A 98 42.64 -21.33 8.63
C GLU A 98 44.04 -21.80 8.21
N GLY A 99 45.03 -20.92 8.40
CA GLY A 99 46.44 -21.21 8.20
C GLY A 99 47.11 -21.55 9.52
N ARG A 100 47.84 -22.66 9.56
CA ARG A 100 48.70 -23.03 10.69
C ARG A 100 50.15 -23.00 10.24
N ASP A 101 50.89 -22.03 10.77
CA ASP A 101 52.33 -21.92 10.56
C ASP A 101 53.04 -22.50 11.79
N GLU A 102 53.68 -23.65 11.59
CA GLU A 102 54.57 -24.23 12.59
C GLU A 102 56.00 -23.88 12.21
N SER A 103 56.64 -23.03 13.01
CA SER A 103 58.06 -22.72 12.84
C SER A 103 58.81 -22.91 14.16
N GLY A 104 59.87 -23.72 14.11
CA GLY A 104 60.69 -24.05 15.27
C GLY A 104 61.69 -25.15 14.94
N GLN A 105 62.95 -24.97 15.35
CA GLN A 105 63.97 -26.04 15.35
C GLN A 105 63.85 -26.85 16.65
N GLU A 106 64.22 -28.14 16.59
CA GLU A 106 64.04 -29.14 17.65
C GLU A 106 64.10 -28.58 19.08
N GLY A 107 62.95 -28.56 19.75
CA GLY A 107 62.81 -28.19 21.17
C GLY A 107 61.92 -26.98 21.46
N THR A 108 61.66 -26.10 20.48
CA THR A 108 60.72 -24.97 20.67
C THR A 108 59.83 -24.82 19.44
N ALA A 109 58.71 -25.55 19.42
CA ALA A 109 57.69 -25.39 18.39
C ALA A 109 56.81 -24.20 18.76
N SER A 110 56.81 -23.15 17.94
CA SER A 110 55.83 -22.07 18.01
C SER A 110 54.79 -22.29 16.92
N VAL A 111 53.54 -22.49 17.33
CA VAL A 111 52.40 -22.66 16.43
C VAL A 111 51.67 -21.33 16.35
N ASN A 112 51.69 -20.69 15.18
CA ASN A 112 50.85 -19.53 14.91
C ASN A 112 49.64 -19.97 14.11
N THR A 113 48.43 -19.54 14.50
CA THR A 113 47.18 -19.87 13.80
C THR A 113 46.53 -18.57 13.36
N THR A 114 46.38 -18.40 12.05
CA THR A 114 45.72 -17.24 11.45
C THR A 114 44.43 -17.71 10.81
N ALA A 115 43.30 -17.08 11.18
CA ALA A 115 42.00 -17.35 10.58
C ALA A 115 41.55 -16.09 9.81
N GLU A 116 41.27 -16.25 8.53
CA GLU A 116 40.67 -15.21 7.69
C GLU A 116 39.25 -15.64 7.29
N GLU A 117 38.28 -14.73 7.45
CA GLU A 117 36.88 -14.94 7.11
C GLU A 117 36.48 -13.91 6.04
N ARG A 118 36.03 -14.39 4.88
CA ARG A 118 35.56 -13.55 3.77
C ARG A 118 34.08 -13.86 3.50
N GLU A 119 33.24 -12.81 3.48
CA GLU A 119 31.82 -12.91 3.14
C GLU A 119 31.58 -12.37 1.72
N SER A 120 30.81 -13.09 0.89
CA SER A 120 30.38 -12.66 -0.46
C SER A 120 28.89 -12.90 -0.66
N THR A 121 28.16 -11.96 -1.27
CA THR A 121 26.71 -12.12 -1.55
C THR A 121 26.46 -13.05 -2.73
N VAL A 122 25.49 -13.95 -2.61
CA VAL A 122 25.11 -14.89 -3.68
C VAL A 122 24.09 -14.24 -4.62
N TYR A 123 24.37 -14.27 -5.93
CA TYR A 123 23.50 -13.74 -6.97
C TYR A 123 22.85 -14.85 -7.81
N ALA A 124 21.60 -14.65 -8.20
CA ALA A 124 20.85 -15.47 -9.14
C ALA A 124 20.64 -14.73 -10.47
N SER A 125 20.62 -15.47 -11.58
CA SER A 125 20.34 -14.89 -12.90
C SER A 125 18.84 -14.74 -13.12
N ASP A 126 18.39 -13.54 -13.48
CA ASP A 126 16.96 -13.22 -13.70
C ASP A 126 16.41 -13.70 -15.06
N GLY A 127 17.21 -14.43 -15.85
CA GLY A 127 16.84 -14.91 -17.20
C GLY A 127 16.94 -13.86 -18.32
N GLN A 128 17.10 -12.57 -18.00
CA GLN A 128 17.45 -11.50 -18.95
C GLN A 128 18.93 -11.10 -18.90
N GLY A 129 19.72 -11.77 -18.06
CA GLY A 129 21.15 -11.50 -17.89
C GLY A 129 21.45 -10.49 -16.79
N GLY A 130 20.45 -10.08 -15.99
CA GLY A 130 20.64 -9.36 -14.75
C GLY A 130 21.01 -10.30 -13.61
N GLU A 131 21.86 -9.83 -12.69
CA GLU A 131 22.19 -10.51 -11.44
C GLU A 131 21.37 -9.88 -10.31
N VAL A 132 20.51 -10.69 -9.68
CA VAL A 132 19.72 -10.28 -8.50
C VAL A 132 20.18 -11.07 -7.28
N PRO A 133 20.39 -10.45 -6.11
CA PRO A 133 20.84 -11.18 -4.93
C PRO A 133 19.78 -12.18 -4.48
N TYR A 134 20.21 -13.37 -4.06
CA TYR A 134 19.32 -14.37 -3.51
C TYR A 134 18.83 -13.92 -2.13
N VAL A 135 17.52 -13.78 -1.95
CA VAL A 135 16.93 -13.31 -0.69
C VAL A 135 16.50 -14.50 0.15
N THR A 136 17.09 -14.63 1.33
CA THR A 136 16.88 -15.76 2.26
C THR A 136 15.72 -15.48 3.21
N GLU A 137 15.55 -14.23 3.61
CA GLU A 137 14.50 -13.82 4.56
C GLU A 137 13.98 -12.41 4.24
N THR A 138 12.67 -12.20 4.42
CA THR A 138 12.03 -10.88 4.32
C THR A 138 11.39 -10.57 5.65
N LEU A 139 11.91 -9.56 6.35
CA LEU A 139 11.39 -9.09 7.62
C LEU A 139 10.28 -8.07 7.38
N GLU A 140 9.13 -8.27 8.05
CA GLU A 140 8.00 -7.35 8.02
C GLU A 140 8.34 -5.98 8.61
N PRO A 141 7.68 -4.90 8.15
CA PRO A 141 7.90 -3.57 8.67
C PRO A 141 7.45 -3.45 10.13
N GLU A 142 8.27 -2.81 10.97
CA GLU A 142 7.93 -2.55 12.37
C GLU A 142 7.03 -1.31 12.47
N ILE A 143 5.88 -1.41 13.15
CA ILE A 143 4.95 -0.29 13.31
C ILE A 143 5.37 0.61 14.47
N ALA A 144 5.51 1.91 14.20
CA ALA A 144 5.83 2.93 15.19
C ALA A 144 4.58 3.38 15.99
N GLY A 145 3.41 3.41 15.34
CA GLY A 145 2.16 3.80 15.98
C GLY A 145 0.96 3.75 15.05
N VAL A 146 -0.22 3.74 15.66
CA VAL A 146 -1.51 3.61 14.97
C VAL A 146 -2.48 4.68 15.48
N LEU A 147 -3.05 5.45 14.56
CA LEU A 147 -4.15 6.38 14.84
C LEU A 147 -5.43 5.82 14.21
N ILE A 148 -6.50 5.78 15.00
CA ILE A 148 -7.81 5.28 14.58
C ILE A 148 -8.83 6.36 14.88
N VAL A 149 -9.55 6.80 13.86
CA VAL A 149 -10.70 7.70 13.99
C VAL A 149 -11.94 6.88 13.70
N ALA A 150 -12.80 6.71 14.69
CA ALA A 150 -14.00 5.87 14.59
C ALA A 150 -15.23 6.60 15.13
N GLN A 151 -16.40 6.43 14.52
CA GLN A 151 -17.65 6.99 15.07
C GLN A 151 -17.93 6.49 16.48
N GLY A 152 -17.64 5.21 16.73
CA GLY A 152 -17.69 4.58 18.05
C GLY A 152 -16.57 4.99 19.01
N GLY A 153 -15.66 5.90 18.64
CA GLY A 153 -14.54 6.33 19.48
C GLY A 153 -14.91 7.11 20.75
N GLY A 154 -16.22 7.32 21.00
CA GLY A 154 -16.75 7.84 22.25
C GLY A 154 -17.11 6.77 23.29
N ASP A 155 -17.17 5.49 22.91
CA ASP A 155 -17.44 4.37 23.81
C ASP A 155 -16.12 3.82 24.36
N MET A 156 -15.91 3.92 25.68
CA MET A 156 -14.67 3.46 26.32
C MET A 156 -14.48 1.94 26.23
N ALA A 157 -15.56 1.15 26.28
CA ALA A 157 -15.45 -0.31 26.16
C ALA A 157 -14.98 -0.68 24.74
N LEU A 158 -15.57 -0.03 23.73
CA LEU A 158 -15.19 -0.23 22.34
C LEU A 158 -13.76 0.26 22.05
N VAL A 159 -13.36 1.40 22.59
CA VAL A 159 -11.99 1.92 22.46
C VAL A 159 -10.98 0.94 23.06
N GLN A 160 -11.31 0.29 24.19
CA GLN A 160 -10.46 -0.73 24.79
C GLN A 160 -10.35 -1.95 23.88
N GLU A 161 -11.46 -2.49 23.38
CA GLU A 161 -11.47 -3.64 22.47
C GLU A 161 -10.68 -3.37 21.18
N ILE A 162 -10.85 -2.20 20.57
CA ILE A 162 -10.10 -1.78 19.38
C ILE A 162 -8.60 -1.72 19.70
N THR A 163 -8.23 -1.15 20.85
CA THR A 163 -6.83 -1.05 21.25
C THR A 163 -6.22 -2.44 21.43
N GLU A 164 -6.90 -3.34 22.13
CA GLU A 164 -6.46 -4.72 22.35
C GLU A 164 -6.32 -5.51 21.03
N ALA A 165 -7.27 -5.35 20.10
CA ALA A 165 -7.18 -5.97 18.79
C ALA A 165 -5.95 -5.50 18.00
N VAL A 166 -5.67 -4.19 18.01
CA VAL A 166 -4.50 -3.61 17.30
C VAL A 166 -3.19 -4.06 17.95
N MET A 167 -3.14 -4.13 19.28
CA MET A 167 -1.98 -4.69 20.00
C MET A 167 -1.73 -6.15 19.58
N ALA A 168 -2.78 -6.97 19.48
CA ALA A 168 -2.66 -8.39 19.13
C ALA A 168 -2.27 -8.61 17.67
N LEU A 169 -2.77 -7.79 16.74
CA LEU A 169 -2.50 -7.92 15.31
C LEU A 169 -1.09 -7.47 14.93
N PHE A 170 -0.60 -6.40 15.54
CA PHE A 170 0.60 -5.70 15.08
C PHE A 170 1.74 -5.69 16.10
N GLY A 171 1.53 -6.26 17.30
CA GLY A 171 2.52 -6.24 18.37
C GLY A 171 2.87 -4.83 18.87
N VAL A 172 1.99 -3.85 18.63
CA VAL A 172 2.19 -2.45 18.99
C VAL A 172 1.78 -2.26 20.46
N GLU A 173 2.55 -1.47 21.21
CA GLU A 173 2.23 -1.18 22.61
C GLU A 173 1.05 -0.21 22.74
N ALA A 174 0.23 -0.36 23.79
CA ALA A 174 -0.96 0.46 24.02
C ALA A 174 -0.71 1.98 23.94
N HIS A 175 0.44 2.45 24.42
CA HIS A 175 0.78 3.89 24.44
C HIS A 175 1.10 4.47 23.05
N LYS A 176 1.25 3.61 22.03
CA LYS A 176 1.48 3.97 20.62
C LYS A 176 0.19 3.93 19.79
N ILE A 177 -0.94 3.60 20.41
CA ILE A 177 -2.24 3.50 19.77
C ILE A 177 -3.13 4.62 20.30
N LYS A 178 -3.77 5.36 19.40
CA LYS A 178 -4.73 6.39 19.76
C LYS A 178 -6.03 6.19 19.00
N VAL A 179 -7.13 6.04 19.74
CA VAL A 179 -8.48 6.05 19.18
C VAL A 179 -9.13 7.42 19.46
N MET A 180 -9.77 7.99 18.45
CA MET A 180 -10.50 9.26 18.53
C MET A 180 -11.91 9.09 17.97
N LYS A 181 -12.84 9.88 18.49
CA LYS A 181 -14.21 9.93 17.97
C LYS A 181 -14.24 10.70 16.65
N MET A 182 -14.91 10.12 15.66
CA MET A 182 -15.26 10.79 14.40
C MET A 182 -16.49 11.67 14.62
N GLU A 183 -16.44 12.92 14.14
CA GLU A 183 -17.57 13.86 14.14
C GLU A 183 -18.37 13.79 12.83
#